data_AF-A0A2E8VJH7-F1
#
_entry.id   AF-A0A2E8VJH7-F1
#
_cell.length_a   1.000
_cell.length_b   1.000
_cell.length_c   1.000
_cell.angle_alpha   90.00
_cell.angle_beta   90.00
_cell.angle_gamma   90.00
#
_symmetry.space_group_name_H-M   'P 1'
#
loop_
_entity.id
_entity.type
_entity.pdbx_description
1 polymer ?
#
loop_
_entity_poly.entity_id
_entity_poly.type
_entity_poly.pdbx_seq_one_letter_code
_entity_poly.pdbx_strand_id
1 'polypeptide(L)'
;MLPPRFRSGRHPMARSHPGVSVRKAQYGKGLFATRRFRKGQQIGEISGRIIHDPDYGSDYCIEMGPGGSMEPSAPWRYLNHACEPNCQLFSLHDDDDCPPEDRTIVLEAIRNVQPDAQLTIDYEWSAENAIPCGCGGPNCRGWVVAADELHLIEP
;
A
#
# COMPACT_ATOMS: atom_id res chain seq x y z
N MET A 1 -31.54 -3.18 35.87
CA MET A 1 -30.85 -2.18 35.01
C MET A 1 -29.79 -2.92 34.20
N LEU A 2 -30.00 -3.04 32.88
CA LEU A 2 -29.02 -3.58 31.92
C LEU A 2 -28.35 -2.40 31.21
N PRO A 3 -27.03 -2.44 30.92
CA PRO A 3 -26.36 -1.34 30.24
C PRO A 3 -26.86 -1.21 28.79
N PRO A 4 -26.89 0.01 28.22
CA PRO A 4 -27.40 0.26 26.89
C PRO A 4 -26.50 -0.40 25.84
N ARG A 5 -27.15 -1.09 24.90
CA ARG A 5 -26.52 -1.66 23.70
C ARG A 5 -25.80 -0.54 22.94
N PHE A 6 -24.48 -0.65 22.82
CA PHE A 6 -23.71 0.19 21.90
C PHE A 6 -24.30 0.01 20.49
N ARG A 7 -24.89 1.10 19.98
CA ARG A 7 -25.36 1.18 18.60
C ARG A 7 -24.13 1.04 17.70
N SER A 8 -24.21 0.09 16.77
CA SER A 8 -23.25 -0.06 15.67
C SER A 8 -23.12 1.28 14.93
N GLY A 9 -22.05 2.03 15.24
CA GLY A 9 -21.65 3.19 14.47
C GLY A 9 -21.37 2.73 13.04
N ARG A 10 -22.09 3.29 12.07
CA ARG A 10 -21.77 3.13 10.66
C ARG A 10 -20.31 3.54 10.50
N HIS A 11 -19.45 2.57 10.17
CA HIS A 11 -18.11 2.88 9.72
C HIS A 11 -18.25 3.78 8.49
N PRO A 12 -17.56 4.92 8.41
CA PRO A 12 -17.58 5.76 7.22
C PRO A 12 -17.15 4.87 6.05
N MET A 13 -18.04 4.74 5.06
CA MET A 13 -17.76 3.97 3.85
C MET A 13 -16.47 4.51 3.24
N ALA A 14 -15.53 3.61 2.93
CA ALA A 14 -14.32 3.90 2.19
C ALA A 14 -14.65 4.87 1.05
N ARG A 15 -13.97 6.02 0.99
CA ARG A 15 -14.16 6.96 -0.12
C ARG A 15 -13.84 6.20 -1.40
N SER A 16 -14.85 5.95 -2.22
CA SER A 16 -14.68 5.26 -3.50
C SER A 16 -13.87 6.15 -4.43
N HIS A 17 -12.71 5.69 -4.88
CA HIS A 17 -11.93 6.41 -5.87
C HIS A 17 -12.35 5.95 -7.29
N PRO A 18 -12.73 6.85 -8.22
CA PRO A 18 -13.45 6.49 -9.45
C PRO A 18 -12.67 5.59 -10.41
N GLY A 19 -11.34 5.53 -10.28
CA GLY A 19 -10.47 4.71 -11.12
C GLY A 19 -10.13 3.32 -10.58
N VAL A 20 -10.61 2.97 -9.38
CA VAL A 20 -10.23 1.74 -8.70
C VAL A 20 -11.40 1.06 -7.98
N SER A 21 -11.27 -0.24 -7.75
CA SER A 21 -12.24 -1.03 -6.99
C SER A 21 -11.53 -2.05 -6.11
N VAL A 22 -12.10 -2.31 -4.93
CA VAL A 22 -11.62 -3.35 -4.03
C VAL A 22 -12.36 -4.64 -4.34
N ARG A 23 -11.63 -5.71 -4.67
CA ARG A 23 -12.18 -7.01 -5.01
C ARG A 23 -11.46 -8.13 -4.25
N LYS A 24 -12.00 -9.35 -4.27
CA LYS A 24 -11.32 -10.52 -3.71
C LYS A 24 -10.04 -10.80 -4.52
N ALA A 25 -8.96 -11.13 -3.83
CA ALA A 25 -7.69 -11.55 -4.40
C ALA A 25 -7.25 -12.88 -3.77
N GLN A 26 -6.14 -13.45 -4.25
CA GLN A 26 -5.57 -14.69 -3.70
C GLN A 26 -5.33 -14.59 -2.19
N TYR A 27 -4.72 -13.48 -1.77
CA TYR A 27 -4.44 -13.16 -0.36
C TYR A 27 -5.43 -12.09 0.15
N GLY A 28 -6.69 -12.49 0.34
CA GLY A 28 -7.72 -11.63 0.91
C GLY A 28 -8.36 -10.68 -0.11
N LYS A 29 -8.09 -9.37 0.02
CA LYS A 29 -8.60 -8.33 -0.88
C LYS A 29 -7.46 -7.72 -1.68
N GLY A 30 -7.80 -7.15 -2.83
CA GLY A 30 -6.87 -6.43 -3.68
C GLY A 30 -7.51 -5.18 -4.25
N LEU A 31 -6.68 -4.21 -4.60
CA LEU A 31 -7.07 -3.03 -5.35
C LEU A 31 -6.91 -3.28 -6.85
N PHE A 32 -7.92 -2.93 -7.65
CA PHE A 32 -7.93 -3.18 -9.08
C PHE A 32 -8.33 -1.95 -9.88
N ALA A 33 -7.74 -1.77 -11.05
CA ALA A 33 -8.07 -0.71 -11.97
C ALA A 33 -9.46 -0.91 -12.58
N THR A 34 -10.31 0.13 -12.60
CA THR A 34 -11.61 0.11 -13.31
C THR A 34 -11.51 0.71 -14.71
N ARG A 35 -10.35 1.29 -15.04
CA ARG A 35 -10.02 1.88 -16.34
C ARG A 35 -8.53 1.71 -16.62
N ARG A 36 -8.12 2.02 -17.84
CA ARG A 36 -6.70 2.06 -18.19
C ARG A 36 -5.99 3.20 -17.44
N PHE A 37 -4.76 2.95 -16.99
CA PHE A 37 -3.78 3.96 -16.59
C PHE A 37 -2.54 3.86 -17.48
N ARG A 38 -1.95 5.00 -17.84
CA ARG A 38 -0.68 5.04 -18.59
C ARG A 38 0.51 5.04 -17.63
N LYS A 39 1.67 4.59 -18.08
CA LYS A 39 2.93 4.79 -17.35
C LYS A 39 3.11 6.28 -17.00
N GLY A 40 3.55 6.57 -15.77
CA GLY A 40 3.70 7.91 -15.20
C GLY A 40 2.39 8.58 -14.79
N GLN A 41 1.24 7.90 -14.91
CA GLN A 41 -0.03 8.46 -14.48
C GLN A 41 -0.20 8.27 -12.97
N GLN A 42 -0.42 9.38 -12.26
CA GLN A 42 -0.90 9.36 -10.88
C GLN A 42 -2.31 8.74 -10.83
N ILE A 43 -2.45 7.69 -10.03
CA ILE A 43 -3.70 6.96 -9.84
C ILE A 43 -4.54 7.65 -8.77
N GLY A 44 -3.92 8.06 -7.65
CA GLY A 44 -4.56 8.81 -6.59
C GLY A 44 -3.66 8.96 -5.36
N GLU A 45 -4.04 9.89 -4.49
CA GLU A 45 -3.40 10.13 -3.21
C GLU A 45 -3.77 9.04 -2.19
N ILE A 46 -2.76 8.50 -1.51
CA ILE A 46 -2.92 7.55 -0.43
C ILE A 46 -3.35 8.31 0.83
N SER A 47 -4.61 8.13 1.20
CA SER A 47 -5.12 8.64 2.47
C SER A 47 -4.96 7.61 3.57
N GLY A 48 -4.70 8.08 4.78
CA GLY A 48 -4.45 7.23 5.95
C GLY A 48 -4.45 8.02 7.24
N ARG A 49 -4.16 7.33 8.35
CA ARG A 49 -3.89 7.97 9.64
C ARG A 49 -2.38 8.02 9.84
N ILE A 50 -1.86 9.22 10.08
CA ILE A 50 -0.47 9.43 10.48
C ILE A 50 -0.32 9.02 11.94
N ILE A 51 0.76 8.32 12.24
CA ILE A 51 1.09 7.75 13.54
C ILE A 51 2.54 8.14 13.84
N HIS A 52 2.75 8.89 14.92
CA HIS A 52 4.08 9.39 15.34
C HIS A 52 4.77 8.49 16.35
N ASP A 53 4.23 7.31 16.61
CA ASP A 53 4.86 6.32 17.49
C ASP A 53 5.99 5.63 16.71
N PRO A 54 7.27 5.82 17.11
CA PRO A 54 8.40 5.24 16.40
C PRO A 54 8.43 3.71 16.48
N ASP A 55 7.74 3.11 17.45
CA ASP A 55 7.64 1.67 17.60
C ASP A 55 6.43 1.08 16.84
N TYR A 56 5.68 1.92 16.12
CA TYR A 56 4.52 1.47 15.36
C TYR A 56 4.94 0.76 14.06
N GLY A 57 4.76 -0.56 14.05
CA GLY A 57 4.82 -1.39 12.85
C GLY A 57 3.50 -2.13 12.62
N SER A 58 2.94 -2.02 11.42
CA SER A 58 1.89 -2.92 10.92
C SER A 58 2.32 -3.44 9.55
N ASP A 59 1.81 -4.61 9.14
CA ASP A 59 2.11 -5.19 7.81
C ASP A 59 1.74 -4.25 6.63
N TYR A 60 1.00 -3.16 6.88
CA TYR A 60 0.49 -2.28 5.84
C TYR A 60 0.91 -0.83 6.01
N CYS A 61 1.67 -0.49 7.05
CA CYS A 61 2.07 0.90 7.26
C CYS A 61 3.08 1.33 6.20
N ILE A 62 3.00 2.61 5.82
CA ILE A 62 3.94 3.25 4.91
C ILE A 62 4.84 4.14 5.77
N GLU A 63 6.15 3.92 5.74
CA GLU A 63 7.10 4.79 6.41
C GLU A 63 7.10 6.18 5.75
N MET A 64 6.99 7.23 6.56
CA MET A 64 6.95 8.62 6.10
C MET A 64 8.27 9.35 6.42
N GLY A 65 9.34 8.62 6.75
CA GLY A 65 10.61 9.18 7.22
C GLY A 65 10.60 9.52 8.72
N PRO A 66 11.48 10.42 9.20
CA PRO A 66 11.72 10.66 10.63
C PRO A 66 10.50 11.21 11.40
N GLY A 67 9.39 11.51 10.73
CA GLY A 67 8.18 12.01 11.36
C GLY A 67 7.12 10.94 11.70
N GLY A 68 7.28 9.69 11.26
CA GLY A 68 6.40 8.57 11.65
C GLY A 68 5.93 7.70 10.48
N SER A 69 4.82 7.00 10.70
CA SER A 69 4.26 6.02 9.75
C SER A 69 2.81 6.37 9.40
N MET A 70 2.37 6.05 8.19
CA MET A 70 0.98 6.16 7.78
C MET A 70 0.32 4.78 7.75
N GLU A 71 -0.76 4.59 8.49
CA GLU A 71 -1.66 3.44 8.31
C GLU A 71 -2.69 3.80 7.21
N PRO A 72 -2.60 3.20 6.01
CA PRO A 72 -3.45 3.57 4.90
C PRO A 72 -4.92 3.21 5.18
N SER A 73 -5.81 4.07 4.70
CA SER A 73 -7.26 3.81 4.70
C SER A 73 -7.68 3.12 3.41
N ALA A 74 -8.90 2.58 3.40
CA ALA A 74 -9.48 2.07 2.17
C ALA A 74 -9.73 3.22 1.17
N PRO A 75 -9.50 3.00 -0.14
CA PRO A 75 -9.23 1.70 -0.76
C PRO A 75 -7.74 1.29 -0.80
N TRP A 76 -6.84 2.19 -0.40
CA TRP A 76 -5.39 2.09 -0.59
C TRP A 76 -4.71 0.98 0.21
N ARG A 77 -5.23 0.69 1.41
CA ARG A 77 -4.74 -0.42 2.26
C ARG A 77 -4.85 -1.83 1.66
N TYR A 78 -5.44 -1.96 0.47
CA TYR A 78 -5.59 -3.23 -0.25
C TYR A 78 -4.64 -3.34 -1.45
N LEU A 79 -3.61 -2.47 -1.52
CA LEU A 79 -2.50 -2.66 -2.45
C LEU A 79 -1.71 -3.89 -2.02
N ASN A 80 -1.57 -4.85 -2.92
CA ASN A 80 -0.81 -6.08 -2.64
C ASN A 80 0.59 -5.99 -3.23
N HIS A 81 1.47 -6.83 -2.68
CA HIS A 81 2.81 -7.02 -3.17
C HIS A 81 2.85 -7.68 -4.56
N ALA A 82 3.78 -7.23 -5.40
CA ALA A 82 4.35 -8.04 -6.48
C ALA A 82 5.84 -7.71 -6.66
N CYS A 83 6.67 -8.72 -6.92
CA CYS A 83 8.11 -8.49 -7.21
C CYS A 83 8.33 -7.73 -8.53
N GLU A 84 7.38 -7.79 -9.46
CA GLU A 84 7.35 -6.98 -10.67
C GLU A 84 6.07 -6.12 -10.69
N PRO A 85 6.02 -5.04 -9.89
CA PRO A 85 4.79 -4.30 -9.67
C PRO A 85 4.41 -3.44 -10.87
N ASN A 86 3.14 -3.02 -10.93
CA ASN A 86 2.69 -2.08 -11.94
C ASN A 86 2.50 -0.65 -11.43
N CYS A 87 2.61 -0.45 -10.11
CA CYS A 87 2.60 0.85 -9.47
C CYS A 87 3.82 1.03 -8.53
N GLN A 88 4.05 2.27 -8.13
CA GLN A 88 4.98 2.65 -7.06
C GLN A 88 4.32 3.70 -6.17
N LEU A 89 4.82 3.85 -4.95
CA LEU A 89 4.49 4.98 -4.08
C LEU A 89 5.49 6.11 -4.34
N PHE A 90 4.98 7.32 -4.46
CA PHE A 90 5.77 8.52 -4.68
C PHE A 90 5.43 9.56 -3.61
N SER A 91 6.44 10.03 -2.88
CA SER A 91 6.28 11.06 -1.85
C SER A 91 6.45 12.44 -2.48
N LEU A 92 5.48 13.32 -2.26
CA LEU A 92 5.51 14.73 -2.64
C LEU A 92 5.61 15.59 -1.38
N HIS A 93 6.66 16.41 -1.31
CA HIS A 93 6.86 17.43 -0.28
C HIS A 93 7.77 18.53 -0.82
N ASP A 94 7.69 19.70 -0.22
CA ASP A 94 8.55 20.85 -0.56
C ASP A 94 9.95 20.75 0.09
N ASP A 95 10.07 20.01 1.19
CA ASP A 95 11.30 19.85 1.98
C ASP A 95 11.39 18.42 2.55
N ASP A 96 12.57 17.81 2.55
CA ASP A 96 12.83 16.47 3.08
C ASP A 96 12.67 16.40 4.61
N ASP A 97 12.76 17.53 5.31
CA ASP A 97 12.58 17.65 6.76
C ASP A 97 11.15 18.05 7.17
N CYS A 98 10.20 18.11 6.21
CA CYS A 98 8.83 18.49 6.55
C CYS A 98 8.13 17.44 7.42
N PRO A 99 7.20 17.86 8.31
CA PRO A 99 6.36 16.95 9.07
C PRO A 99 5.56 15.98 8.16
N PRO A 100 5.22 14.77 8.61
CA PRO A 100 4.47 13.81 7.80
C PRO A 100 3.13 14.33 7.29
N GLU A 101 2.48 15.23 8.04
CA GLU A 101 1.22 15.86 7.63
C GLU A 101 1.34 16.71 6.37
N ASP A 102 2.54 17.20 6.06
CA ASP A 102 2.82 17.99 4.86
C ASP A 102 3.29 17.12 3.68
N ARG A 103 3.50 15.81 3.91
CA ARG A 103 3.89 14.85 2.88
C ARG A 103 2.65 14.24 2.23
N THR A 104 2.60 14.30 0.91
CA THR A 104 1.55 13.66 0.12
C THR A 104 2.10 12.40 -0.53
N ILE A 105 1.60 11.24 -0.13
CA ILE A 105 1.94 9.97 -0.79
C ILE A 105 0.97 9.71 -1.94
N VAL A 106 1.50 9.47 -3.14
CA VAL A 106 0.72 9.22 -4.35
C VAL A 106 1.05 7.85 -4.90
N LEU A 107 0.01 7.12 -5.33
CA LEU A 107 0.19 5.92 -6.13
C LEU A 107 0.36 6.31 -7.60
N GLU A 108 1.47 5.92 -8.20
CA GLU A 108 1.77 6.16 -9.62
C GLU A 108 1.92 4.85 -10.40
N ALA A 109 1.38 4.79 -11.62
CA ALA A 109 1.60 3.65 -12.50
C ALA A 109 3.00 3.69 -13.14
N ILE A 110 3.83 2.66 -12.94
CA ILE A 110 5.18 2.57 -13.55
C ILE A 110 5.21 1.88 -14.91
N ARG A 111 4.07 1.31 -15.31
CA ARG A 111 3.81 0.72 -16.63
C ARG A 111 2.34 0.96 -17.00
N ASN A 112 1.96 0.66 -18.23
CA ASN A 112 0.54 0.73 -18.61
C ASN A 112 -0.26 -0.32 -17.82
N VAL A 113 -1.32 0.11 -17.13
CA VAL A 113 -2.23 -0.74 -16.38
C VAL A 113 -3.53 -0.84 -17.16
N GLN A 114 -3.99 -2.06 -17.45
CA GLN A 114 -5.25 -2.30 -18.14
C GLN A 114 -6.43 -2.30 -17.14
N PRO A 115 -7.66 -2.04 -17.60
CA PRO A 115 -8.85 -2.35 -16.80
C PRO A 115 -8.77 -3.78 -16.26
N ASP A 116 -9.30 -3.97 -15.06
CA ASP A 116 -9.33 -5.22 -14.32
C ASP A 116 -7.97 -5.78 -13.84
N ALA A 117 -6.86 -5.17 -14.21
CA ALA A 117 -5.56 -5.52 -13.64
C ALA A 117 -5.51 -5.13 -12.14
N GLN A 118 -4.90 -5.99 -11.33
CA GLN A 118 -4.62 -5.66 -9.94
C GLN A 118 -3.55 -4.58 -9.88
N LEU A 119 -3.73 -3.57 -9.04
CA LEU A 119 -2.72 -2.58 -8.70
C LEU A 119 -1.82 -3.16 -7.62
N THR A 120 -0.53 -3.27 -7.93
CA THR A 120 0.46 -3.84 -7.03
C THR A 120 1.67 -2.93 -6.93
N ILE A 121 2.32 -2.99 -5.77
CA ILE A 121 3.57 -2.28 -5.46
C ILE A 121 4.61 -3.29 -4.98
N ASP A 122 5.90 -2.96 -5.07
CA ASP A 122 6.89 -3.65 -4.23
C ASP A 122 6.70 -3.14 -2.81
N TYR A 123 6.76 -4.04 -1.84
CA TYR A 123 6.60 -3.67 -0.43
C TYR A 123 7.92 -3.23 0.19
N GLU A 124 9.04 -3.65 -0.39
CA GLU A 124 10.38 -3.24 0.06
C GLU A 124 10.63 -3.49 1.56
N TRP A 125 10.03 -4.56 2.12
CA TRP A 125 10.25 -4.94 3.51
C TRP A 125 11.70 -5.33 3.77
N SER A 126 12.18 -5.09 4.99
CA SER A 126 13.49 -5.55 5.42
C SER A 126 13.58 -7.07 5.45
N ALA A 127 14.80 -7.60 5.33
CA ALA A 127 15.08 -9.04 5.38
C ALA A 127 14.60 -9.70 6.69
N GLU A 128 14.65 -8.97 7.80
CA GLU A 128 14.15 -9.44 9.11
C GLU A 128 12.65 -9.73 9.09
N ASN A 129 11.88 -8.97 8.30
CA ASN A 129 10.43 -9.09 8.19
C ASN A 129 9.98 -9.88 6.96
N ALA A 130 10.92 -10.56 6.28
CA ALA A 130 10.61 -11.24 5.02
C ALA A 130 9.62 -12.40 5.21
N ILE A 131 8.69 -12.51 4.26
CA ILE A 131 7.72 -13.61 4.19
C ILE A 131 7.73 -14.28 2.81
N PRO A 132 7.30 -15.55 2.70
CA PRO A 132 7.20 -16.20 1.40
C PRO A 132 6.28 -15.44 0.44
N CYS A 133 6.76 -15.17 -0.77
CA CYS A 133 6.03 -14.44 -1.78
C CYS A 133 5.18 -15.38 -2.64
N GLY A 134 3.89 -15.06 -2.74
CA GLY A 134 2.92 -15.77 -3.57
C GLY A 134 2.44 -14.99 -4.79
N CYS A 135 3.18 -13.98 -5.24
CA CYS A 135 2.68 -13.05 -6.29
C CYS A 135 2.47 -13.70 -7.66
N GLY A 136 3.07 -14.86 -7.92
CA GLY A 136 2.92 -15.61 -9.17
C GLY A 136 3.58 -14.96 -10.40
N GLY A 137 4.38 -13.91 -10.22
CA GLY A 137 5.14 -13.27 -11.30
C GLY A 137 6.27 -14.17 -11.83
N PRO A 138 6.64 -14.07 -13.12
CA PRO A 138 7.68 -14.90 -13.72
C PRO A 138 9.07 -14.66 -13.11
N ASN A 139 9.35 -13.44 -12.65
CA ASN A 139 10.58 -13.08 -11.94
C ASN A 139 10.33 -12.91 -10.43
N CYS A 140 9.45 -13.74 -9.85
CA CYS A 140 9.21 -13.73 -8.41
C CYS A 140 10.51 -14.03 -7.64
N ARG A 141 10.84 -13.22 -6.65
CA ARG A 141 12.01 -13.40 -5.77
C ARG A 141 11.86 -14.57 -4.78
N GLY A 142 10.66 -15.14 -4.67
CA GLY A 142 10.32 -16.14 -3.64
C GLY A 142 10.00 -15.55 -2.27
N TRP A 143 10.42 -14.30 -2.01
CA TRP A 143 10.21 -13.58 -0.76
C TRP A 143 9.69 -12.16 -0.98
N VAL A 144 8.86 -11.69 -0.06
CA VAL A 144 8.47 -10.29 0.08
C VAL A 144 9.55 -9.62 0.91
N VAL A 145 10.51 -8.99 0.22
CA VAL A 145 11.69 -8.34 0.78
C VAL A 145 12.18 -7.31 -0.24
N ALA A 146 12.86 -6.26 0.21
CA ALA A 146 13.57 -5.31 -0.64
C ALA A 146 14.54 -6.04 -1.57
N ALA A 147 14.63 -5.59 -2.83
CA ALA A 147 15.38 -6.29 -3.87
C ALA A 147 16.89 -6.36 -3.56
N ASP A 148 17.42 -5.32 -2.93
CA ASP A 148 18.80 -5.21 -2.48
C ASP A 148 19.10 -6.03 -1.23
N GLU A 149 18.10 -6.31 -0.38
CA GLU A 149 18.25 -7.15 0.82
C GLU A 149 17.98 -8.65 0.58
N LEU A 150 17.54 -9.05 -0.61
CA LEU A 150 17.23 -10.45 -0.93
C LEU A 150 18.40 -11.42 -0.61
N HIS A 151 19.65 -10.97 -0.79
CA HIS A 151 20.84 -11.76 -0.53
C HIS A 151 21.07 -12.09 0.96
N LEU A 152 20.35 -11.42 1.86
CA LEU A 152 20.38 -11.65 3.31
C LEU A 152 19.42 -12.77 3.74
N ILE A 153 18.51 -13.20 2.86
CA ILE A 153 17.60 -14.30 3.15
C ILE A 153 18.32 -15.62 2.91
N GLU A 154 18.73 -16.27 4.00
CA GLU A 154 19.26 -17.64 3.95
C GLU A 154 18.12 -18.63 3.62
N PRO A 155 18.33 -19.57 2.68
CA PRO A 155 17.30 -20.53 2.25
C PRO A 155 16.99 -21.63 3.27
#